data_AF-A0A1Y3W6J1-F1
#
_entry.id   AF-A0A1Y3W6J1-F1
#
_cell.length_a   1.000
_cell.length_b   1.000
_cell.length_c   1.000
_cell.angle_alpha   90.00
_cell.angle_beta   90.00
_cell.angle_gamma   90.00
#
_symmetry.space_group_name_H-M   'P 1'
#
loop_
_entity.id
_entity.type
_entity.pdbx_description
1 polymer ?
#
loop_
_entity_poly.entity_id
_entity_poly.type
_entity_poly.pdbx_seq_one_letter_code
_entity_poly.pdbx_strand_id
1 'polypeptide(L)'
;MQVYDKVNKTELTADTEELIKLMAPGGRQVDLYLKEKKSDEDGYMTWDVEHWSSVDGRRFIRCYSLEGRVLSESTGHNIYDLKNEFKPEEAEKVELS
;
A
#
# COMPACT_ATOMS: atom_id res chain seq x y z
N MET A 1 -7.59 7.43 -9.36
CA MET A 1 -7.27 8.38 -8.26
C MET A 1 -5.96 9.09 -8.58
N GLN A 2 -5.67 10.21 -7.90
CA GLN A 2 -4.41 10.93 -8.06
C GLN A 2 -3.33 10.24 -7.22
N VAL A 3 -2.20 9.92 -7.85
CA VAL A 3 -1.09 9.19 -7.27
C VAL A 3 0.18 10.00 -7.47
N TYR A 4 0.94 10.21 -6.39
CA TYR A 4 2.20 10.92 -6.47
C TYR A 4 3.36 9.94 -6.64
N ASP A 5 4.05 10.04 -7.76
CA ASP A 5 5.25 9.27 -8.03
C ASP A 5 6.48 9.97 -7.46
N LYS A 6 7.03 9.46 -6.36
CA LYS A 6 8.22 10.03 -5.71
C LYS A 6 9.48 9.88 -6.54
N VAL A 7 9.59 8.81 -7.32
CA VAL A 7 10.78 8.49 -8.13
C VAL A 7 10.87 9.47 -9.29
N ASN A 8 9.78 9.65 -10.02
CA ASN A 8 9.71 10.55 -11.17
C ASN A 8 9.30 11.99 -10.80
N LYS A 9 8.94 12.23 -9.53
CA LYS A 9 8.46 13.52 -8.99
C LYS A 9 7.28 14.09 -9.78
N THR A 10 6.39 13.22 -10.22
CA THR A 10 5.22 13.59 -11.04
C THR A 10 3.93 13.08 -10.41
N GLU A 11 2.85 13.77 -10.71
CA GLU A 11 1.51 13.28 -10.42
C GLU A 11 1.01 12.47 -11.61
N LEU A 12 0.36 11.35 -11.34
CA LEU A 12 -0.28 10.53 -12.35
C LEU A 12 -1.64 10.08 -11.85
N THR A 13 -2.54 9.83 -12.79
CA THR A 13 -3.83 9.24 -12.48
C THR A 13 -3.72 7.75 -12.71
N ALA A 14 -3.95 6.96 -11.67
CA ALA A 14 -4.01 5.50 -11.76
C ALA A 14 -5.25 4.95 -11.08
N ASP A 15 -5.79 3.86 -11.61
CA ASP A 15 -6.79 3.05 -10.92
C ASP A 15 -6.15 1.94 -10.06
N THR A 16 -6.98 1.20 -9.32
CA THR A 16 -6.52 0.10 -8.46
C THR A 16 -5.82 -1.00 -9.25
N GLU A 17 -6.27 -1.33 -10.46
CA GLU A 17 -5.64 -2.36 -11.29
C GLU A 17 -4.28 -1.89 -11.84
N GLU A 18 -4.17 -0.62 -12.23
CA GLU A 18 -2.92 0.01 -12.64
C GLU A 18 -1.91 0.04 -11.49
N LEU A 19 -2.33 0.35 -10.27
CA LEU A 19 -1.46 0.29 -9.09
C LEU A 19 -0.95 -1.14 -8.84
N ILE A 20 -1.81 -2.15 -8.96
CA ILE A 20 -1.41 -3.57 -8.85
C ILE A 20 -0.42 -3.95 -9.95
N LYS A 21 -0.61 -3.46 -11.18
CA LYS A 21 0.34 -3.66 -12.30
C LYS A 21 1.67 -2.92 -12.05
N LEU A 22 1.67 -1.75 -11.43
CA LEU A 22 2.90 -1.07 -11.06
C LEU A 22 3.67 -1.83 -9.97
N MET A 23 2.95 -2.55 -9.10
CA MET A 23 3.54 -3.30 -7.99
C MET A 23 4.12 -4.66 -8.40
N ALA A 24 3.33 -5.53 -9.06
CA ALA A 24 3.75 -6.89 -9.38
C ALA A 24 4.74 -6.96 -10.57
N PRO A 25 4.36 -6.56 -11.79
CA PRO A 25 5.31 -6.53 -12.91
C PRO A 25 6.25 -5.31 -12.89
N GLY A 26 5.84 -4.19 -12.30
CA GLY A 26 6.68 -2.98 -12.23
C GLY A 26 7.68 -2.97 -11.08
N GLY A 27 7.53 -3.85 -10.08
CA GLY A 27 8.43 -3.94 -8.92
C GLY A 27 8.41 -2.70 -8.02
N ARG A 28 7.40 -1.83 -8.16
CA ARG A 28 7.29 -0.59 -7.39
C ARG A 28 6.57 -0.82 -6.07
N GLN A 29 6.86 0.02 -5.09
CA GLN A 29 6.11 0.04 -3.85
C GLN A 29 4.96 1.06 -3.96
N VAL A 30 3.78 0.68 -3.47
CA VAL A 30 2.62 1.58 -3.39
C VAL A 30 2.34 1.86 -1.92
N ASP A 31 2.43 3.12 -1.54
CA ASP A 31 2.21 3.60 -0.18
C ASP A 31 0.81 4.22 -0.08
N LEU A 32 -0.01 3.72 0.84
CA LEU A 32 -1.35 4.24 1.14
C LEU A 32 -1.32 4.95 2.48
N TYR A 33 -1.58 6.25 2.47
CA TYR A 33 -1.77 7.04 3.68
C TYR A 33 -3.26 7.09 3.99
N LEU A 34 -3.64 6.53 5.13
CA LEU A 34 -5.03 6.39 5.54
C LEU A 34 -5.56 7.72 6.09
N LYS A 35 -6.85 7.99 5.86
CA LYS A 35 -7.55 9.18 6.41
C LYS A 35 -7.60 9.16 7.94
N GLU A 36 -7.66 7.97 8.51
CA GLU A 36 -7.71 7.72 9.93
C GLU A 36 -6.82 6.53 10.29
N LYS A 37 -6.28 6.55 11.51
CA LYS A 37 -5.51 5.44 12.05
C LYS A 37 -6.40 4.20 12.13
N LYS A 38 -5.97 3.09 11.54
CA LYS A 38 -6.61 1.79 11.68
C LYS A 38 -5.89 0.98 12.75
N SER A 39 -6.64 0.13 13.44
CA SER A 39 -6.08 -0.88 14.34
C SER A 39 -6.48 -2.27 13.88
N ASP A 40 -5.68 -3.27 14.23
CA ASP A 40 -6.05 -4.67 14.06
C ASP A 40 -7.21 -5.04 14.99
N GLU A 41 -7.85 -6.20 14.74
CA GLU A 41 -9.04 -6.63 15.49
C GLU A 41 -8.78 -6.74 17.00
N ASP A 42 -7.57 -7.14 17.39
CA ASP A 42 -7.16 -7.29 18.78
C ASP A 42 -6.64 -5.98 19.42
N GLY A 43 -6.44 -4.92 18.63
CA GLY A 43 -5.96 -3.62 19.10
C GLY A 43 -4.49 -3.58 19.51
N TYR A 44 -3.67 -4.56 19.12
CA TYR A 44 -2.23 -4.59 19.39
C TYR A 44 -1.43 -3.71 18.44
N MET A 45 -1.95 -3.49 17.23
CA MET A 45 -1.26 -2.75 16.18
C MET A 45 -2.16 -1.66 15.65
N THR A 46 -1.64 -0.42 15.61
CA THR A 46 -2.29 0.73 15.00
C THR A 46 -1.38 1.32 13.93
N TRP A 47 -1.92 1.67 12.77
CA TRP A 47 -1.17 2.23 11.64
C TRP A 47 -1.94 3.35 10.96
N ASP A 48 -1.21 4.29 10.36
CA ASP A 48 -1.73 5.34 9.48
C ASP A 48 -1.22 5.20 8.04
N VAL A 49 -0.22 4.35 7.80
CA VAL A 49 0.32 4.09 6.46
C VAL A 49 0.46 2.60 6.21
N GLU A 50 0.07 2.17 5.01
CA GLU A 50 0.25 0.82 4.49
C GLU A 50 1.21 0.84 3.31
N HIS A 51 2.27 0.05 3.38
CA HIS A 51 3.29 -0.08 2.35
C HIS A 51 3.10 -1.41 1.64
N TRP A 52 2.65 -1.36 0.38
CA TRP A 52 2.38 -2.53 -0.42
C TRP A 52 3.48 -2.76 -1.44
N SER A 53 4.07 -3.95 -1.41
CA SER A 53 5.14 -4.35 -2.33
C SER A 53 4.91 -5.77 -2.83
N SER A 54 5.48 -6.10 -3.99
CA SER A 54 5.49 -7.46 -4.53
C SER A 54 6.87 -8.09 -4.39
N VAL A 55 6.91 -9.37 -4.00
CA VAL A 55 8.16 -10.12 -3.85
C VAL A 55 8.60 -10.76 -5.17
N ASP A 56 7.65 -11.36 -5.88
CA ASP A 56 7.89 -12.16 -7.09
C ASP A 56 6.77 -12.01 -8.13
N GLY A 57 5.95 -10.96 -8.02
CA GLY A 57 4.79 -10.72 -8.86
C GLY A 57 3.57 -11.59 -8.50
N ARG A 58 3.67 -12.49 -7.52
CA ARG A 58 2.59 -13.38 -7.07
C ARG A 58 2.28 -13.25 -5.59
N ARG A 59 3.31 -12.97 -4.79
CA ARG A 59 3.22 -12.71 -3.35
C ARG A 59 3.39 -11.24 -3.09
N PHE A 60 2.53 -10.71 -2.24
CA PHE A 60 2.52 -9.32 -1.85
C PHE A 60 2.75 -9.22 -0.34
N ILE A 61 3.49 -8.19 0.07
CA ILE A 61 3.74 -7.90 1.47
C ILE A 61 3.15 -6.53 1.75
N ARG A 62 2.35 -6.46 2.82
CA ARG A 62 1.90 -5.22 3.42
C ARG A 62 2.70 -4.99 4.70
N CYS A 63 3.50 -3.93 4.69
CA CYS A 63 4.13 -3.40 5.90
C CYS A 63 3.34 -2.19 6.40
N TYR A 64 3.51 -1.84 7.67
CA TYR A 64 2.75 -0.78 8.30
C TYR A 64 3.67 0.27 8.89
N SER A 65 3.22 1.52 8.90
CA SER A 65 3.85 2.58 9.68
C SER A 65 2.80 3.30 10.52
N LEU A 66 3.26 3.86 11.64
CA LEU A 66 2.49 4.73 12.51
C LEU A 66 3.27 6.02 12.77
N GLU A 67 2.72 7.17 12.37
CA GLU A 67 3.30 8.50 12.62
C GLU A 67 4.78 8.61 12.18
N GLY A 68 5.10 7.97 11.05
CA GLY A 68 6.45 7.93 10.48
C GLY A 68 7.38 6.85 11.05
N ARG A 69 6.92 6.04 12.02
CA ARG A 69 7.65 4.88 12.52
C ARG A 69 7.18 3.61 11.82
N VAL A 70 8.11 2.91 11.17
CA VAL A 70 7.86 1.59 10.57
C VAL A 70 7.63 0.56 11.69
N LEU A 71 6.55 -0.21 11.58
CA LEU A 71 6.21 -1.30 12.48
C LEU A 71 6.96 -2.58 12.08
N SER A 72 7.14 -3.50 13.02
CA SER A 72 7.91 -4.73 12.78
C SER A 72 7.07 -5.81 12.11
N GLU A 73 5.77 -5.66 12.22
CA GLU A 73 4.72 -6.53 11.74
C GLU A 73 4.49 -6.30 10.24
N SER A 74 4.22 -7.40 9.54
CA SER A 74 3.85 -7.37 8.13
C SER A 74 2.90 -8.52 7.84
N THR A 75 2.05 -8.36 6.83
CA THR A 75 1.15 -9.42 6.37
C THR A 75 1.47 -9.81 4.93
N GLY A 76 1.41 -11.11 4.67
CA GLY A 76 1.61 -11.69 3.34
C GLY A 76 0.28 -11.98 2.67
N HIS A 77 0.18 -11.66 1.39
CA HIS A 77 -1.05 -11.72 0.61
C HIS A 77 -0.80 -12.43 -0.73
N ASN A 78 -1.79 -13.22 -1.16
CA ASN A 78 -1.87 -13.65 -2.55
C ASN A 78 -2.66 -12.63 -3.40
N ILE A 79 -2.79 -12.84 -4.72
CA ILE A 79 -3.49 -11.90 -5.61
C ILE A 79 -4.97 -11.69 -5.28
N TYR A 80 -5.64 -12.70 -4.71
CA TYR A 80 -7.05 -12.61 -4.30
C TYR A 80 -7.19 -11.82 -3.00
N ASP A 81 -6.31 -12.09 -2.02
CA ASP A 81 -6.27 -11.34 -0.75
C ASP A 81 -5.96 -9.86 -1.04
N LEU A 82 -4.96 -9.61 -1.89
CA LEU A 82 -4.61 -8.26 -2.35
C LEU A 82 -5.83 -7.55 -2.92
N LYS A 83 -6.58 -8.17 -3.84
CA LYS A 83 -7.76 -7.55 -4.46
C LYS A 83 -8.87 -7.23 -3.45
N ASN A 84 -8.92 -7.93 -2.32
CA ASN A 84 -9.92 -7.70 -1.29
C ASN A 84 -9.49 -6.62 -0.28
N GLU A 85 -8.21 -6.62 0.10
CA GLU A 85 -7.67 -5.76 1.15
C GLU A 85 -7.03 -4.46 0.64
N PHE A 86 -6.52 -4.45 -0.59
CA PHE A 86 -5.88 -3.27 -1.18
C PHE A 86 -6.94 -2.26 -1.63
N LYS A 87 -7.17 -1.25 -0.78
CA LYS A 87 -8.19 -0.23 -0.98
C LYS A 87 -7.59 1.17 -1.10
N PRO A 88 -6.89 1.47 -2.21
CA PRO A 88 -6.24 2.77 -2.40
C PRO A 88 -7.25 3.92 -2.55
N GLU A 89 -8.51 3.63 -2.89
CA GLU A 89 -9.61 4.60 -2.96
C GLU A 89 -10.11 5.11 -1.59
N GLU A 90 -9.91 4.32 -0.53
CA GLU A 90 -10.22 4.74 0.84
C GLU A 90 -9.11 5.63 1.43
N ALA A 91 -7.92 5.61 0.84
CA ALA A 91 -6.76 6.37 1.30
C ALA A 91 -6.96 7.87 1.12
N GLU A 92 -6.31 8.66 1.98
CA GLU A 92 -6.19 10.11 1.81
C GLU A 92 -5.21 10.45 0.70
N LYS A 93 -4.11 9.70 0.65
CA LYS A 93 -3.02 9.93 -0.29
C LYS A 93 -2.40 8.60 -0.71
N VAL A 94 -2.06 8.52 -1.99
CA VAL A 94 -1.38 7.37 -2.58
C VAL A 94 -0.06 7.83 -3.18
N GLU A 95 1.02 7.14 -2.84
CA GLU A 95 2.35 7.42 -3.37
C GLU A 95 2.98 6.17 -4.01
N LEU A 96 3.81 6.38 -5.02
CA LEU A 96 4.66 5.35 -5.60
C LEU A 96 6.11 5.61 -5.21
N SER A 97 6.72 4.59 -4.63
CA SER A 97 8.13 4.56 -4.20
C SER A 97 8.94 3.58 -5.05
#